data_AF-A0A7S0FZU2-F1
#
_entry.id   AF-A0A7S0FZU2-F1
#
_cell.length_a   1.000
_cell.length_b   1.000
_cell.length_c   1.000
_cell.angle_alpha   90.00
_cell.angle_beta   90.00
_cell.angle_gamma   90.00
#
_symmetry.space_group_name_H-M   'P 1'
#
loop_
_entity.id
_entity.type
_entity.pdbx_description
1 polymer ?
#
loop_
_entity_poly.entity_id
_entity_poly.type
_entity_poly.pdbx_seq_one_letter_code
_entity_poly.pdbx_strand_id
1 'polypeptide(L)'
;MDVAQVQLRILEELRRKHGDTPDTAQACDELSKRLLDLSTLYNTYARPWELWESELDALRCASYRDDELVKRLWVDIISDALSSNSRSSSPSSLKATMASLGRDFHPSGAVFPVPFIIEVLERHSMERKSLPAWRESKGWVPWTMVEIGVPRRDILAAYGSILEKGNVYQETGWESGSTMYLVTIVADFISEWTTSSMKSDSSRREISSAVNDVSRIASICRGVLRSFSDPTAFD
;
A
#
# COMPACT_ATOMS: atom_id res chain seq x y z
N MET A 1 20.15 -9.20 -6.58
CA MET A 1 18.95 -10.03 -6.44
C MET A 1 18.94 -10.88 -7.69
N ASP A 2 19.10 -12.18 -7.50
CA ASP A 2 19.53 -13.07 -8.58
C ASP A 2 18.31 -13.84 -9.10
N VAL A 3 18.32 -14.23 -10.38
CA VAL A 3 17.21 -14.95 -11.03
C VAL A 3 16.82 -16.22 -10.25
N ALA A 4 17.79 -16.86 -9.57
CA ALA A 4 17.56 -18.02 -8.72
C ALA A 4 16.67 -17.71 -7.50
N GLN A 5 16.75 -16.50 -6.93
CA GLN A 5 15.90 -16.07 -5.81
C GLN A 5 14.46 -15.84 -6.26
N VAL A 6 14.27 -15.24 -7.43
CA VAL A 6 12.93 -15.09 -8.04
C VAL A 6 12.32 -16.47 -8.31
N GLN A 7 13.12 -17.40 -8.82
CA GLN A 7 12.68 -18.77 -9.08
C GLN A 7 12.29 -19.53 -7.79
N LEU A 8 13.05 -19.38 -6.71
CA LEU A 8 12.70 -19.93 -5.40
C LEU A 8 11.39 -19.34 -4.87
N ARG A 9 11.18 -18.04 -5.03
CA ARG A 9 9.96 -17.38 -4.59
C ARG A 9 8.73 -17.83 -5.39
N ILE A 10 8.86 -18.00 -6.70
CA ILE A 10 7.80 -18.59 -7.54
C ILE A 10 7.44 -19.99 -7.03
N LEU A 11 8.44 -20.83 -6.69
CA LEU A 11 8.20 -22.16 -6.14
C LEU A 11 7.41 -22.12 -4.83
N GLU A 12 7.79 -21.24 -3.91
CA GLU A 12 7.13 -21.09 -2.61
C GLU A 12 5.70 -20.55 -2.77
N GLU A 13 5.51 -19.54 -3.61
CA GLU A 13 4.21 -18.93 -3.86
C GLU A 13 3.25 -19.86 -4.58
N LEU A 14 3.74 -20.62 -5.57
CA LEU A 14 2.95 -21.62 -6.31
C LEU A 14 2.38 -22.66 -5.33
N ARG A 15 3.24 -23.21 -4.46
CA ARG A 15 2.82 -24.17 -3.43
C ARG A 15 1.85 -23.57 -2.42
N ARG A 16 2.09 -22.31 -2.01
CA ARG A 16 1.26 -21.61 -1.03
C ARG A 16 -0.15 -21.31 -1.58
N LYS A 17 -0.27 -20.85 -2.83
CA LYS A 17 -1.53 -20.35 -3.41
C LYS A 17 -2.34 -21.46 -4.08
N HIS A 18 -1.68 -22.40 -4.75
CA HIS A 18 -2.34 -23.43 -5.56
C HIS A 18 -2.28 -24.84 -4.95
N GLY A 19 -1.62 -24.99 -3.79
CA GLY A 19 -1.49 -26.28 -3.11
C GLY A 19 -0.59 -27.26 -3.86
N ASP A 20 -0.79 -28.55 -3.61
CA ASP A 20 0.00 -29.64 -4.19
C ASP A 20 -0.84 -30.41 -5.22
N THR A 21 -1.23 -29.70 -6.28
CA THR A 21 -1.88 -30.29 -7.45
C THR A 21 -0.84 -30.96 -8.36
N PRO A 22 -1.19 -31.99 -9.15
CA PRO A 22 -0.23 -32.63 -10.06
C PRO A 22 0.42 -31.64 -11.03
N ASP A 23 -0.31 -30.61 -11.50
CA ASP A 23 0.22 -29.56 -12.38
C ASP A 23 1.21 -28.64 -11.65
N THR A 24 0.95 -28.29 -10.38
CA THR A 24 1.89 -27.47 -9.57
C THR A 24 3.12 -28.26 -9.16
N ALA A 25 2.97 -29.56 -8.86
CA ALA A 25 4.09 -30.44 -8.57
C ALA A 25 5.02 -30.60 -9.79
N GLN A 26 4.45 -30.76 -10.99
CA GLN A 26 5.22 -30.80 -12.23
C GLN A 26 5.92 -29.46 -12.52
N ALA A 27 5.21 -28.35 -12.39
CA ALA A 27 5.80 -27.02 -12.54
C ALA A 27 6.93 -26.78 -11.52
N CYS A 28 6.76 -27.21 -10.27
CA CYS A 28 7.80 -27.13 -9.25
C CYS A 28 9.02 -27.98 -9.60
N ASP A 29 8.80 -29.19 -10.09
CA ASP A 29 9.88 -30.10 -10.47
C ASP A 29 10.69 -29.54 -11.66
N GLU A 30 10.02 -28.98 -12.67
CA GLU A 30 10.67 -28.29 -13.80
C GLU A 30 11.46 -27.06 -13.36
N LEU A 31 10.88 -26.23 -12.50
CA LEU A 31 11.54 -25.08 -11.88
C LEU A 31 12.70 -25.51 -10.98
N SER A 32 12.72 -26.72 -10.42
CA SER A 32 13.84 -27.18 -9.59
C SER A 32 15.02 -27.72 -10.41
N LYS A 33 14.77 -28.18 -11.64
CA LYS A 33 15.76 -28.87 -12.48
C LYS A 33 16.69 -27.94 -13.26
N ARG A 34 16.24 -26.72 -13.59
CA ARG A 34 17.01 -25.78 -14.42
C ARG A 34 16.74 -24.35 -14.02
N LEU A 35 17.78 -23.53 -13.97
CA LEU A 35 17.63 -22.07 -13.87
C LEU A 35 17.02 -21.53 -15.17
N LEU A 36 15.83 -20.96 -15.08
CA LEU A 36 15.11 -20.40 -16.21
C LEU A 36 15.42 -18.91 -16.36
N ASP A 37 15.29 -18.40 -17.59
CA ASP A 37 15.42 -16.97 -17.84
C ASP A 37 14.26 -16.20 -17.23
N LEU A 38 14.52 -14.95 -16.82
CA LEU A 38 13.54 -14.08 -16.17
C LEU A 38 12.26 -13.89 -17.00
N SER A 39 12.38 -13.79 -18.32
CA SER A 39 11.23 -13.69 -19.23
C SER A 39 10.39 -14.96 -19.25
N THR A 40 10.99 -16.13 -19.08
CA THR A 40 10.29 -17.41 -19.00
C THR A 40 9.60 -17.56 -17.65
N LEU A 41 10.30 -17.22 -16.56
CA LEU A 41 9.69 -17.19 -15.22
C LEU A 41 8.47 -16.27 -15.19
N TYR A 42 8.56 -15.10 -15.81
CA TYR A 42 7.47 -14.12 -15.87
C TYR A 42 6.30 -14.58 -16.75
N ASN A 43 6.55 -14.95 -18.02
CA ASN A 43 5.48 -15.25 -18.98
C ASN A 43 4.87 -16.64 -18.82
N THR A 44 5.65 -17.63 -18.38
CA THR A 44 5.22 -19.04 -18.33
C THR A 44 4.73 -19.45 -16.94
N TYR A 45 5.22 -18.82 -15.87
CA TYR A 45 4.86 -19.19 -14.49
C TYR A 45 4.16 -18.05 -13.75
N ALA A 46 4.76 -16.88 -13.62
CA ALA A 46 4.20 -15.83 -12.76
C ALA A 46 2.83 -15.34 -13.25
N ARG A 47 2.71 -15.00 -14.55
CA ARG A 47 1.48 -14.49 -15.15
C ARG A 47 0.35 -15.52 -15.24
N PRO A 48 0.56 -16.75 -15.74
CA PRO A 48 -0.54 -17.72 -15.87
C PRO A 48 -1.10 -18.21 -14.53
N TRP A 49 -0.27 -18.18 -13.48
CA TRP A 49 -0.64 -18.64 -12.14
C TRP A 49 -1.00 -17.50 -11.18
N GLU A 50 -1.11 -16.26 -11.68
CA GLU A 50 -1.50 -15.06 -10.90
C GLU A 50 -0.63 -14.87 -9.64
N LEU A 51 0.67 -15.07 -9.79
CA LEU A 51 1.68 -14.91 -8.75
C LEU A 51 2.25 -13.48 -8.80
N TRP A 52 1.43 -12.50 -8.42
CA TRP A 52 1.78 -11.08 -8.60
C TRP A 52 2.97 -10.62 -7.73
N GLU A 53 3.19 -11.24 -6.57
CA GLU A 53 4.37 -10.98 -5.73
C GLU A 53 5.65 -11.39 -6.50
N SER A 54 5.68 -12.59 -7.07
CA SER A 54 6.73 -13.03 -7.98
C SER A 54 6.88 -12.17 -9.24
N GLU A 55 5.77 -11.65 -9.80
CA GLU A 55 5.83 -10.70 -10.91
C GLU A 55 6.56 -9.41 -10.51
N LEU A 56 6.25 -8.83 -9.35
CA LEU A 56 6.94 -7.65 -8.83
C LEU A 56 8.44 -7.90 -8.63
N ASP A 57 8.81 -9.10 -8.18
CA ASP A 57 10.22 -9.48 -8.05
C ASP A 57 10.94 -9.67 -9.36
N ALA A 58 10.25 -10.23 -10.35
CA ALA A 58 10.78 -10.33 -11.69
C ALA A 58 11.00 -8.94 -12.29
N LEU A 59 10.06 -8.01 -12.13
CA LEU A 59 10.19 -6.61 -12.56
C LEU A 59 11.34 -5.90 -11.85
N ARG A 60 11.47 -6.11 -10.53
CA ARG A 60 12.59 -5.59 -9.73
C ARG A 60 13.94 -6.09 -10.25
N CYS A 61 14.06 -7.37 -10.57
CA CYS A 61 15.30 -7.94 -11.11
C CYS A 61 15.59 -7.46 -12.54
N ALA A 62 14.56 -7.32 -13.37
CA ALA A 62 14.69 -6.84 -14.74
C ALA A 62 15.08 -5.34 -14.81
N SER A 63 15.02 -4.62 -13.69
CA SER A 63 15.06 -3.14 -13.66
C SER A 63 14.04 -2.52 -14.64
N TYR A 64 12.95 -3.23 -14.90
CA TYR A 64 11.90 -2.80 -15.82
C TYR A 64 10.99 -1.81 -15.10
N ARG A 65 10.86 -0.61 -15.66
CA ARG A 65 10.10 0.50 -15.06
C ARG A 65 8.82 0.71 -15.86
N ASP A 66 7.76 0.05 -15.42
CA ASP A 66 6.40 0.25 -15.94
C ASP A 66 5.48 0.51 -14.75
N ASP A 67 5.29 1.80 -14.48
CA ASP A 67 4.50 2.26 -13.34
C ASP A 67 3.04 1.78 -13.42
N GLU A 68 2.48 1.67 -14.63
CA GLU A 68 1.09 1.22 -14.80
C GLU A 68 0.94 -0.28 -14.57
N LEU A 69 1.91 -1.08 -15.00
CA LEU A 69 1.95 -2.50 -14.65
C LEU A 69 2.09 -2.70 -13.14
N VAL A 70 3.03 -2.00 -12.50
CA VAL A 70 3.26 -2.11 -11.05
C VAL A 70 2.01 -1.71 -10.27
N LYS A 71 1.35 -0.61 -10.64
CA LYS A 71 0.08 -0.20 -10.03
C LYS A 71 -1.00 -1.27 -10.17
N ARG A 72 -1.17 -1.85 -11.36
CA ARG A 72 -2.14 -2.93 -11.60
C ARG A 72 -1.85 -4.15 -10.71
N LEU A 73 -0.61 -4.59 -10.65
CA LEU A 73 -0.21 -5.71 -9.77
C LEU A 73 -0.53 -5.43 -8.31
N TRP A 74 -0.29 -4.22 -7.81
CA TRP A 74 -0.66 -3.86 -6.44
C TRP A 74 -2.17 -3.86 -6.19
N VAL A 75 -2.98 -3.43 -7.17
CA VAL A 75 -4.44 -3.52 -7.07
C VAL A 75 -4.87 -4.98 -6.98
N ASP A 76 -4.30 -5.86 -7.79
CA ASP A 76 -4.63 -7.29 -7.80
C ASP A 76 -4.21 -7.97 -6.49
N ILE A 77 -3.00 -7.70 -5.99
CA ILE A 77 -2.50 -8.18 -4.68
C ILE A 77 -3.43 -7.79 -3.54
N ILE A 78 -3.80 -6.50 -3.48
CA ILE A 78 -4.66 -5.98 -2.42
C ILE A 78 -6.07 -6.59 -2.54
N SER A 79 -6.58 -6.74 -3.76
CA SER A 79 -7.90 -7.32 -4.02
C SER A 79 -7.98 -8.79 -3.64
N ASP A 80 -6.94 -9.58 -3.91
CA ASP A 80 -6.85 -10.99 -3.50
C ASP A 80 -6.70 -11.15 -2.01
N ALA A 81 -5.86 -10.34 -1.37
CA ALA A 81 -5.74 -10.33 0.09
C ALA A 81 -7.08 -10.04 0.78
N LEU A 82 -7.96 -9.28 0.11
CA LEU A 82 -9.32 -8.98 0.54
C LEU A 82 -10.34 -10.07 0.18
N SER A 83 -10.16 -10.83 -0.90
CA SER A 83 -11.11 -11.84 -1.39
C SER A 83 -10.84 -13.25 -0.84
N SER A 84 -9.58 -13.66 -0.76
CA SER A 84 -9.15 -15.00 -0.35
C SER A 84 -9.46 -15.30 1.13
N ASN A 85 -9.68 -14.29 1.96
CA ASN A 85 -10.07 -14.45 3.37
C ASN A 85 -11.59 -14.49 3.58
N SER A 86 -12.24 -15.57 3.13
CA SER A 86 -13.71 -15.76 3.19
C SER A 86 -14.36 -15.73 4.59
N ARG A 87 -13.58 -15.60 5.67
CA ARG A 87 -14.10 -15.45 7.05
C ARG A 87 -13.55 -14.24 7.83
N SER A 88 -12.66 -13.45 7.24
CA SER A 88 -12.34 -12.12 7.76
C SER A 88 -11.65 -11.30 6.68
N SER A 89 -12.42 -10.57 5.87
CA SER A 89 -11.98 -9.35 5.19
C SER A 89 -11.66 -8.28 6.26
N SER A 90 -10.76 -8.62 7.19
CA SER A 90 -10.41 -7.82 8.35
C SER A 90 -9.22 -6.95 8.00
N PRO A 91 -9.21 -5.67 8.43
CA PRO A 91 -8.05 -4.79 8.33
C PRO A 91 -6.77 -5.43 8.87
N SER A 92 -6.86 -6.29 9.89
CA SER A 92 -5.70 -6.94 10.50
C SER A 92 -4.99 -7.92 9.56
N SER A 93 -5.75 -8.68 8.77
CA SER A 93 -5.18 -9.62 7.79
C SER A 93 -4.49 -8.86 6.67
N LEU A 94 -5.15 -7.81 6.15
CA LEU A 94 -4.58 -6.96 5.12
C LEU A 94 -3.33 -6.22 5.63
N LYS A 95 -3.36 -5.74 6.88
CA LYS A 95 -2.18 -5.16 7.55
C LYS A 95 -1.01 -6.15 7.59
N ALA A 96 -1.25 -7.40 7.97
CA ALA A 96 -0.19 -8.40 8.05
C ALA A 96 0.42 -8.70 6.67
N THR A 97 -0.42 -8.85 5.64
CA THR A 97 0.03 -9.01 4.25
C THR A 97 0.86 -7.80 3.81
N MET A 98 0.35 -6.58 4.02
CA MET A 98 1.06 -5.37 3.64
C MET A 98 2.39 -5.19 4.39
N ALA A 99 2.43 -5.52 5.68
CA ALA A 99 3.67 -5.47 6.45
C ALA A 99 4.70 -6.48 5.93
N SER A 100 4.28 -7.67 5.51
CA SER A 100 5.15 -8.67 4.88
C SER A 100 5.70 -8.19 3.55
N LEU A 101 4.82 -7.79 2.63
CA LEU A 101 5.22 -7.34 1.30
C LEU A 101 6.03 -6.06 1.36
N GLY A 102 5.69 -5.14 2.26
CA GLY A 102 6.42 -3.91 2.46
C GLY A 102 7.87 -4.17 2.87
N ARG A 103 8.13 -5.11 3.79
CA ARG A 103 9.51 -5.48 4.17
C ARG A 103 10.33 -6.02 2.99
N ASP A 104 9.67 -6.70 2.06
CA ASP A 104 10.33 -7.33 0.92
C ASP A 104 10.60 -6.37 -0.23
N PHE A 105 9.69 -5.43 -0.50
CA PHE A 105 9.74 -4.53 -1.67
C PHE A 105 10.22 -3.11 -1.36
N HIS A 106 10.01 -2.58 -0.15
CA HIS A 106 10.56 -1.29 0.28
C HIS A 106 12.09 -1.42 0.52
N PRO A 107 12.92 -0.44 0.15
CA PRO A 107 12.62 0.92 -0.34
C PRO A 107 12.61 1.07 -1.87
N SER A 108 12.41 0.00 -2.63
CA SER A 108 12.46 0.08 -4.10
C SER A 108 11.25 0.82 -4.67
N GLY A 109 11.37 2.12 -4.90
CA GLY A 109 10.30 2.95 -5.47
C GLY A 109 9.82 2.50 -6.85
N ALA A 110 10.61 1.70 -7.58
CA ALA A 110 10.21 1.12 -8.87
C ALA A 110 9.13 0.03 -8.74
N VAL A 111 9.04 -0.64 -7.57
CA VAL A 111 8.08 -1.73 -7.34
C VAL A 111 7.22 -1.51 -6.10
N PHE A 112 7.49 -0.47 -5.31
CA PHE A 112 6.72 -0.11 -4.12
C PHE A 112 6.29 1.38 -4.18
N PRO A 113 5.28 1.72 -5.00
CA PRO A 113 4.81 3.10 -5.16
C PRO A 113 3.99 3.53 -3.93
N VAL A 114 4.66 4.00 -2.87
CA VAL A 114 4.06 4.41 -1.59
C VAL A 114 2.79 5.27 -1.76
N PRO A 115 2.78 6.36 -2.55
CA PRO A 115 1.59 7.22 -2.65
C PRO A 115 0.38 6.49 -3.22
N PHE A 116 0.61 5.61 -4.20
CA PHE A 116 -0.46 4.82 -4.83
C PHE A 116 -0.99 3.74 -3.89
N ILE A 117 -0.11 3.00 -3.21
CA ILE A 117 -0.53 1.94 -2.28
C ILE A 117 -1.36 2.55 -1.15
N ILE A 118 -0.94 3.69 -0.56
CA ILE A 118 -1.72 4.39 0.46
C ILE A 118 -3.10 4.77 -0.08
N GLU A 119 -3.18 5.33 -1.29
CA GLU A 119 -4.45 5.72 -1.92
C GLU A 119 -5.41 4.53 -2.09
N VAL A 120 -4.92 3.39 -2.56
CA VAL A 120 -5.72 2.16 -2.75
C VAL A 120 -6.19 1.58 -1.41
N LEU A 121 -5.31 1.52 -0.40
CA LEU A 121 -5.65 1.00 0.93
C LEU A 121 -6.68 1.88 1.65
N GLU A 122 -6.56 3.19 1.54
CA GLU A 122 -7.53 4.13 2.11
C GLU A 122 -8.88 4.04 1.42
N ARG A 123 -8.90 3.94 0.08
CA ARG A 123 -10.14 3.72 -0.68
C ARG A 123 -10.88 2.48 -0.19
N HIS A 124 -10.17 1.35 -0.05
CA HIS A 124 -10.80 0.13 0.45
C HIS A 124 -11.26 0.23 1.92
N SER A 125 -10.52 0.97 2.74
CA SER A 125 -10.91 1.23 4.13
C SER A 125 -12.20 2.05 4.23
N MET A 126 -12.37 3.02 3.32
CA MET A 126 -13.57 3.84 3.24
C MET A 126 -14.79 3.09 2.71
N GLU A 127 -14.63 2.33 1.62
CA GLU A 127 -15.71 1.50 1.05
C GLU A 127 -16.31 0.55 2.10
N ARG A 128 -15.48 0.11 3.06
CA ARG A 128 -15.85 -0.85 4.11
C ARG A 128 -16.10 -0.19 5.47
N LYS A 129 -16.12 1.15 5.56
CA LYS A 129 -16.29 1.91 6.82
C LYS A 129 -17.56 1.54 7.61
N SER A 130 -18.57 1.01 6.93
CA SER A 130 -19.83 0.56 7.54
C SER A 130 -19.66 -0.72 8.38
N LEU A 131 -18.65 -1.54 8.08
CA LEU A 131 -18.38 -2.80 8.77
C LEU A 131 -17.66 -2.56 10.12
N PRO A 132 -18.07 -3.21 11.22
CA PRO A 132 -17.50 -2.97 12.56
C PRO A 132 -15.97 -3.07 12.63
N ALA A 133 -15.39 -4.14 12.06
CA ALA A 133 -13.94 -4.35 12.08
C ALA A 133 -13.15 -3.21 11.42
N TRP A 134 -13.69 -2.61 10.36
CA TRP A 134 -13.07 -1.51 9.62
C TRP A 134 -13.24 -0.17 10.31
N ARG A 135 -14.38 0.03 10.99
CA ARG A 135 -14.64 1.23 11.79
C ARG A 135 -13.69 1.35 12.98
N GLU A 136 -13.42 0.23 13.65
CA GLU A 136 -12.53 0.17 14.82
C GLU A 136 -11.05 0.28 14.43
N SER A 137 -10.70 -0.09 13.19
CA SER A 137 -9.33 -0.05 12.68
C SER A 137 -8.96 1.29 12.03
N LYS A 138 -9.56 2.41 12.45
CA LYS A 138 -9.30 3.72 11.84
C LYS A 138 -7.80 4.06 11.87
N GLY A 139 -7.29 4.53 10.73
CA GLY A 139 -5.91 4.97 10.57
C GLY A 139 -4.88 3.84 10.54
N TRP A 140 -5.27 2.59 10.41
CA TRP A 140 -4.30 1.48 10.34
C TRP A 140 -3.24 1.65 9.22
N VAL A 141 -3.60 2.27 8.09
CA VAL A 141 -2.74 2.45 6.91
C VAL A 141 -1.42 3.19 7.20
N PRO A 142 -1.41 4.44 7.73
CA PRO A 142 -0.16 5.16 7.99
C PRO A 142 0.73 4.46 9.00
N TRP A 143 0.16 3.82 10.04
CA TRP A 143 0.96 3.09 11.03
C TRP A 143 1.55 1.80 10.45
N THR A 144 0.85 1.11 9.55
CA THR A 144 1.43 -0.01 8.79
C THR A 144 2.58 0.45 7.89
N MET A 145 2.47 1.62 7.24
CA MET A 145 3.56 2.17 6.43
C MET A 145 4.79 2.53 7.28
N VAL A 146 4.59 3.07 8.48
CA VAL A 146 5.68 3.30 9.44
C VAL A 146 6.34 1.97 9.85
N GLU A 147 5.55 0.91 10.10
CA GLU A 147 6.05 -0.43 10.43
C GLU A 147 6.90 -1.05 9.31
N ILE A 148 6.52 -0.78 8.05
CA ILE A 148 7.30 -1.18 6.85
C ILE A 148 8.63 -0.41 6.75
N GLY A 149 8.76 0.71 7.45
CA GLY A 149 9.95 1.57 7.43
C GLY A 149 9.85 2.72 6.42
N VAL A 150 8.64 3.03 5.92
CA VAL A 150 8.42 4.20 5.07
C VAL A 150 8.62 5.47 5.91
N PRO A 151 9.41 6.47 5.44
CA PRO A 151 9.60 7.70 6.18
C PRO A 151 8.27 8.44 6.42
N ARG A 152 8.03 8.90 7.66
CA ARG A 152 6.81 9.63 8.03
C ARG A 152 6.51 10.83 7.13
N ARG A 153 7.56 11.52 6.65
CA ARG A 153 7.45 12.62 5.69
C ARG A 153 6.83 12.17 4.36
N ASP A 154 7.22 11.01 3.85
CA ASP A 154 6.75 10.52 2.55
C ASP A 154 5.30 10.01 2.66
N ILE A 155 4.94 9.43 3.81
CA ILE A 155 3.55 9.11 4.17
C ILE A 155 2.71 10.38 4.17
N LEU A 156 3.16 11.42 4.89
CA LEU A 156 2.49 12.72 4.94
C LEU A 156 2.32 13.34 3.55
N ALA A 157 3.37 13.33 2.72
CA ALA A 157 3.31 13.84 1.35
C ALA A 157 2.28 13.07 0.50
N ALA A 158 2.17 11.74 0.68
CA ALA A 158 1.14 10.95 0.02
C ALA A 158 -0.28 11.38 0.43
N TYR A 159 -0.56 11.55 1.73
CA TYR A 159 -1.86 12.07 2.19
C TYR A 159 -2.13 13.50 1.69
N GLY A 160 -1.12 14.37 1.66
CA GLY A 160 -1.23 15.71 1.10
C GLY A 160 -1.68 15.66 -0.36
N SER A 161 -1.04 14.81 -1.17
CA SER A 161 -1.42 14.58 -2.57
C SER A 161 -2.85 14.01 -2.68
N ILE A 162 -3.25 13.08 -1.82
CA ILE A 162 -4.62 12.52 -1.84
C ILE A 162 -5.64 13.60 -1.49
N LEU A 163 -5.37 14.46 -0.51
CA LEU A 163 -6.29 15.55 -0.11
C LEU A 163 -6.37 16.65 -1.18
N GLU A 164 -5.24 17.01 -1.81
CA GLU A 164 -5.20 17.96 -2.93
C GLU A 164 -6.01 17.43 -4.13
N LYS A 165 -5.84 16.15 -4.49
CA LYS A 165 -6.66 15.50 -5.51
C LYS A 165 -8.10 15.26 -5.06
N GLY A 166 -8.34 15.02 -3.78
CA GLY A 166 -9.66 14.82 -3.16
C GLY A 166 -10.60 16.00 -3.38
N ASN A 167 -10.04 17.21 -3.41
CA ASN A 167 -10.75 18.42 -3.79
C ASN A 167 -11.17 18.44 -5.28
N VAL A 168 -10.57 17.56 -6.10
CA VAL A 168 -10.87 17.34 -7.53
C VAL A 168 -11.84 16.15 -7.74
N TYR A 169 -11.96 15.23 -6.77
CA TYR A 169 -12.76 13.99 -6.88
C TYR A 169 -14.25 14.13 -6.51
N GLN A 170 -14.81 15.34 -6.50
CA GLN A 170 -16.26 15.56 -6.37
C GLN A 170 -17.06 14.82 -7.48
N GLU A 171 -16.43 14.51 -8.61
CA GLU A 171 -17.06 13.82 -9.75
C GLU A 171 -17.00 12.28 -9.67
N THR A 172 -16.17 11.67 -8.83
CA THR A 172 -15.94 10.20 -8.82
C THR A 172 -16.55 9.45 -7.63
N GLY A 173 -17.50 10.07 -6.90
CA GLY A 173 -18.23 9.39 -5.82
C GLY A 173 -17.54 9.38 -4.45
N TRP A 174 -16.51 10.22 -4.23
CA TRP A 174 -15.95 10.43 -2.89
C TRP A 174 -16.87 11.35 -2.08
N GLU A 175 -17.64 10.79 -1.16
CA GLU A 175 -18.52 11.56 -0.26
C GLU A 175 -17.72 12.54 0.60
N SER A 176 -18.31 13.67 0.97
CA SER A 176 -17.76 14.64 1.94
C SER A 176 -17.20 14.00 3.23
N GLY A 177 -17.80 12.89 3.67
CA GLY A 177 -17.35 12.13 4.84
C GLY A 177 -15.99 11.44 4.67
N SER A 178 -15.58 11.13 3.43
CA SER A 178 -14.28 10.52 3.11
C SER A 178 -13.14 11.52 3.31
N THR A 179 -13.32 12.76 2.87
CA THR A 179 -12.30 13.80 3.06
C THR A 179 -12.09 14.11 4.54
N MET A 180 -13.16 14.20 5.34
CA MET A 180 -13.07 14.39 6.79
C MET A 180 -12.38 13.24 7.51
N TYR A 181 -12.60 12.01 7.05
CA TYR A 181 -11.92 10.82 7.56
C TYR A 181 -10.40 10.93 7.36
N LEU A 182 -9.94 11.28 6.15
CA LEU A 182 -8.51 11.45 5.86
C LEU A 182 -7.89 12.60 6.66
N VAL A 183 -8.57 13.74 6.76
CA VAL A 183 -8.11 14.88 7.58
C VAL A 183 -7.93 14.45 9.03
N THR A 184 -8.83 13.63 9.57
CA THR A 184 -8.69 13.15 10.95
C THR A 184 -7.49 12.22 11.10
N ILE A 185 -7.27 11.29 10.15
CA ILE A 185 -6.10 10.41 10.16
C ILE A 185 -4.80 11.23 10.14
N VAL A 186 -4.72 12.24 9.27
CA VAL A 186 -3.54 13.11 9.18
C VAL A 186 -3.33 13.88 10.49
N ALA A 187 -4.39 14.39 11.11
CA ALA A 187 -4.31 15.07 12.39
C ALA A 187 -3.83 14.14 13.53
N ASP A 188 -4.38 12.93 13.60
CA ASP A 188 -3.98 11.90 14.58
C ASP A 188 -2.50 11.52 14.38
N PHE A 189 -2.07 11.35 13.14
CA PHE A 189 -0.69 11.01 12.78
C PHE A 189 0.31 12.12 13.13
N ILE A 190 0.01 13.39 12.82
CA ILE A 190 0.85 14.53 13.20
C ILE A 190 0.92 14.70 14.72
N SER A 191 -0.21 14.49 15.42
CA SER A 191 -0.28 14.58 16.89
C SER A 191 0.56 13.51 17.57
N GLU A 192 0.52 12.27 17.07
CA GLU A 192 1.37 11.17 17.53
C GLU A 192 2.84 11.49 17.28
N TRP A 193 3.20 11.89 16.06
CA TRP A 193 4.58 12.22 15.71
C TRP A 193 5.14 13.36 16.56
N THR A 194 4.34 14.40 16.80
CA THR A 194 4.71 15.53 17.67
C THR A 194 4.91 15.06 19.11
N THR A 195 4.01 14.24 19.64
CA THR A 195 4.13 13.69 21.00
C THR A 195 5.36 12.80 21.14
N SER A 196 5.64 11.97 20.14
CA SER A 196 6.82 11.11 20.07
C SER A 196 8.12 11.91 19.95
N SER A 197 8.08 13.08 19.28
CA SER A 197 9.22 14.00 19.19
C SER A 197 9.61 14.62 20.54
N MET A 198 8.66 14.75 21.47
CA MET A 198 8.95 15.24 22.83
C MET A 198 9.68 14.18 23.68
N LYS A 199 9.57 12.91 23.31
CA LYS A 199 10.14 11.77 24.06
C LYS A 199 11.48 11.28 23.51
N SER A 200 11.82 11.61 22.27
CA SER A 200 13.02 11.09 21.59
C SER A 200 13.70 12.16 20.72
N ASP A 201 15.00 12.35 20.93
CA ASP A 201 15.82 13.28 20.13
C ASP A 201 15.89 12.90 18.65
N SER A 202 15.80 11.61 18.32
CA SER A 202 15.75 11.16 16.92
C SER A 202 14.47 11.65 16.26
N SER A 203 13.32 11.38 16.90
CA SER A 203 12.01 11.83 16.43
C SER A 203 11.92 13.37 16.37
N ARG A 204 12.60 14.08 17.29
CA ARG A 204 12.71 15.54 17.28
C ARG A 204 13.47 16.08 16.08
N ARG A 205 14.56 15.43 15.68
CA ARG A 205 15.30 15.80 14.46
C ARG A 205 14.51 15.50 13.21
N GLU A 206 13.84 14.35 13.15
CA GLU A 206 12.97 13.97 12.03
C GLU A 206 11.86 14.99 11.82
N ILE A 207 11.08 15.34 12.85
CA ILE A 207 10.00 16.32 12.72
C ILE A 207 10.56 17.71 12.39
N SER A 208 11.69 18.10 12.98
CA SER A 208 12.36 19.37 12.69
C SER A 208 12.78 19.48 11.22
N SER A 209 13.19 18.37 10.60
CA SER A 209 13.54 18.33 9.17
C SER A 209 12.32 18.40 8.26
N ALA A 210 11.14 17.97 8.75
CA ALA A 210 9.89 17.91 8.00
C ALA A 210 8.91 19.05 8.33
N VAL A 211 9.33 20.09 9.08
CA VAL A 211 8.45 21.19 9.54
C VAL A 211 7.68 21.85 8.40
N ASN A 212 8.34 22.05 7.26
CA ASN A 212 7.71 22.68 6.10
C ASN A 212 6.62 21.78 5.49
N ASP A 213 6.86 20.47 5.40
CA ASP A 213 5.88 19.51 4.88
C ASP A 213 4.68 19.39 5.82
N VAL A 214 4.93 19.29 7.13
CA VAL A 214 3.88 19.29 8.17
C VAL A 214 3.04 20.57 8.08
N SER A 215 3.69 21.73 7.94
CA SER A 215 3.01 23.02 7.84
C SER A 215 2.17 23.14 6.57
N ARG A 216 2.68 22.67 5.44
CA ARG A 216 1.95 22.61 4.16
C ARG A 216 0.71 21.74 4.30
N ILE A 217 0.85 20.53 4.81
CA ILE A 217 -0.26 19.57 4.93
C ILE A 217 -1.30 20.06 5.94
N ALA A 218 -0.87 20.62 7.07
CA ALA A 218 -1.78 21.27 8.00
C ALA A 218 -2.56 22.43 7.34
N SER A 219 -1.94 23.16 6.41
CA SER A 219 -2.62 24.19 5.63
C SER A 219 -3.66 23.60 4.67
N ILE A 220 -3.35 22.50 4.01
CA ILE A 220 -4.30 21.76 3.15
C ILE A 220 -5.49 21.30 3.98
N CYS A 221 -5.26 20.64 5.12
CA CYS A 221 -6.32 20.21 6.04
C CYS A 221 -7.19 21.38 6.50
N ARG A 222 -6.60 22.53 6.85
CA ARG A 222 -7.36 23.74 7.21
C ARG A 222 -8.19 24.28 6.06
N GLY A 223 -7.66 24.30 4.84
CA GLY A 223 -8.40 24.73 3.64
C GLY A 223 -9.63 23.86 3.41
N VAL A 224 -9.45 22.54 3.49
CA VAL A 224 -10.53 21.55 3.40
C VAL A 224 -11.57 21.74 4.51
N LEU A 225 -11.16 21.94 5.76
CA LEU A 225 -12.09 22.16 6.87
C LEU A 225 -12.91 23.46 6.69
N ARG A 226 -12.30 24.50 6.10
CA ARG A 226 -13.00 25.76 5.79
C ARG A 226 -14.04 25.58 4.70
N SER A 227 -13.74 24.84 3.62
CA SER A 227 -14.72 24.60 2.55
C SER A 227 -15.96 23.83 3.03
N PHE A 228 -15.84 23.01 4.09
CA PHE A 228 -16.98 22.37 4.75
C PHE A 228 -17.72 23.27 5.75
N SER A 229 -17.09 24.36 6.20
CA SER A 229 -17.67 25.30 7.16
C SER A 229 -18.40 26.47 6.49
N ASP A 230 -18.15 26.73 5.20
CA ASP A 230 -18.85 27.77 4.43
C ASP A 230 -20.19 27.24 3.88
N PRO A 231 -21.35 27.76 4.35
CA PRO A 231 -22.67 27.27 3.97
C PRO A 231 -23.11 27.65 2.54
N THR A 232 -22.30 28.37 1.76
CA THR A 232 -22.65 28.87 0.42
C THR A 232 -22.09 28.04 -0.74
N ALA A 233 -21.46 26.90 -0.48
CA ALA A 233 -20.85 26.04 -1.50
C ALA A 233 -21.76 24.86 -1.97
N PHE A 234 -22.99 24.79 -1.46
CA PHE A 234 -23.98 23.76 -1.79
C PHE A 234 -25.33 24.36 -2.21
N ASP A 235 -25.32 25.49 -2.93
CA ASP A 235 -26.46 25.99 -3.72
C ASP A 235 -26.14 25.94 -5.21
#